data_AF-A0A3C1DHS5-F1
#
_entry.id   AF-A0A3C1DHS5-F1
#
_cell.length_a   1.000
_cell.length_b   1.000
_cell.length_c   1.000
_cell.angle_alpha   90.00
_cell.angle_beta   90.00
_cell.angle_gamma   90.00
#
_symmetry.space_group_name_H-M   'P 1'
#
loop_
_entity.id
_entity.type
_entity.pdbx_description
1 polymer ?
#
loop_
_entity_poly.entity_id
_entity_poly.type
_entity_poly.pdbx_seq_one_letter_code
_entity_poly.pdbx_strand_id
1 'polypeptide(L)'
;DALGTHARVELDIDPSHDRANPVTAALASLGAFIAGGLIPFLAVLFAPNSAAVLVTVIAVVVALAITGFTSARLGRAPEGRAVARNVVGGLFAMGVTYLIGNLFGTAIS
;
A
#
# COMPACT_ATOMS: atom_id res chain seq x y z
N ASP A 1 -11.93 33.42 22.14
CA ASP A 1 -13.26 32.92 21.75
C ASP A 1 -13.51 31.61 22.46
N ALA A 2 -14.64 31.50 23.16
CA ALA A 2 -14.99 30.38 24.03
C ALA A 2 -15.14 29.07 23.25
N LEU A 3 -15.59 29.12 21.99
CA LEU A 3 -15.70 27.96 21.11
C LEU A 3 -14.33 27.34 20.76
N GLY A 4 -13.32 28.17 20.53
CA GLY A 4 -11.95 27.72 20.24
C GLY A 4 -11.23 27.09 21.43
N THR A 5 -11.67 27.37 22.66
CA THR A 5 -11.09 26.79 23.88
C THR A 5 -11.78 25.48 24.27
N HIS A 6 -13.08 25.32 24.01
CA HIS A 6 -13.77 24.03 24.17
C HIS A 6 -13.28 22.97 23.16
N ALA A 7 -13.04 23.34 21.90
CA ALA A 7 -12.49 22.41 20.89
C ALA A 7 -11.06 21.92 21.19
N ARG A 8 -10.28 22.67 21.97
CA ARG A 8 -8.93 22.27 22.42
C ARG A 8 -8.97 21.18 23.50
N VAL A 9 -9.93 21.27 24.41
CA VAL A 9 -10.00 20.40 25.60
C VAL A 9 -10.68 19.07 25.29
N GLU A 10 -11.61 19.04 24.34
CA GLU A 10 -12.45 17.87 24.06
C GLU A 10 -11.94 17.02 22.89
N LEU A 11 -11.21 17.63 21.95
CA LEU A 11 -10.67 16.95 20.77
C LEU A 11 -9.14 16.76 20.79
N ASP A 12 -8.42 17.31 21.79
CA ASP A 12 -6.95 17.36 21.85
C ASP A 12 -6.29 17.87 20.54
N ILE A 13 -7.04 18.68 19.78
CA ILE A 13 -6.56 19.27 18.54
C ILE A 13 -5.80 20.54 18.91
N ASP A 14 -4.51 20.38 19.21
CA ASP A 14 -3.62 21.51 19.43
C ASP A 14 -3.23 22.14 18.07
N PRO A 15 -3.66 23.38 17.74
CA PRO A 15 -3.39 23.98 16.42
C PRO A 15 -1.91 24.28 16.19
N SER A 16 -1.11 24.27 17.27
CA SER A 16 0.31 24.62 17.31
C SER A 16 1.26 23.45 17.07
N HIS A 17 0.78 22.21 17.04
CA HIS A 17 1.63 21.04 16.80
C HIS A 17 1.11 20.21 15.62
N ASP A 18 1.82 20.35 14.50
CA ASP A 18 2.02 19.32 13.50
C ASP A 18 0.78 18.72 12.81
N ARG A 19 -0.08 19.58 12.23
CA ARG A 19 -0.95 19.12 11.14
C ARG A 19 -0.10 19.02 9.87
N ALA A 20 0.25 17.80 9.48
CA ALA A 20 0.85 17.53 8.17
C ALA A 20 0.04 18.24 7.07
N ASN A 21 0.69 19.10 6.28
CA ASN A 21 0.04 19.83 5.19
C ASN A 21 -0.65 18.83 4.25
N PRO A 22 -1.98 18.94 4.01
CA PRO A 22 -2.73 17.94 3.25
C PRO A 22 -2.20 17.75 1.83
N VAL A 23 -1.71 18.83 1.21
CA VAL A 23 -1.11 18.76 -0.14
C VAL A 23 0.21 17.99 -0.10
N THR A 24 1.05 18.24 0.91
CA THR A 24 2.31 17.51 1.08
C THR A 24 2.07 16.02 1.35
N ALA A 25 1.07 15.68 2.19
CA ALA A 25 0.70 14.30 2.46
C ALA A 25 0.18 13.58 1.20
N ALA A 26 -0.64 14.26 0.39
CA ALA A 26 -1.14 13.73 -0.88
C ALA A 26 -0.02 13.48 -1.89
N LEU A 27 0.89 14.44 -2.08
CA LEU A 27 2.03 14.31 -2.99
C LEU A 27 3.00 13.20 -2.53
N ALA A 28 3.26 13.10 -1.22
CA ALA A 28 4.07 12.02 -0.67
C ALA A 28 3.42 10.65 -0.92
N SER A 29 2.10 10.54 -0.74
CA SER A 29 1.34 9.30 -0.97
C SER A 29 1.33 8.91 -2.44
N LEU A 30 1.16 9.88 -3.35
CA LEU A 30 1.25 9.65 -4.79
C LEU A 30 2.64 9.13 -5.18
N GLY A 31 3.70 9.78 -4.70
CA GLY A 31 5.07 9.36 -4.96
C GLY A 31 5.36 7.95 -4.45
N ALA A 32 4.93 7.64 -3.22
CA ALA A 32 5.07 6.30 -2.64
C ALA A 32 4.28 5.25 -3.43
N PHE A 33 3.07 5.57 -3.89
CA PHE A 33 2.24 4.67 -4.70
C PHE A 33 2.89 4.36 -6.04
N ILE A 34 3.38 5.38 -6.75
CA ILE A 34 4.09 5.20 -8.03
C ILE A 34 5.35 4.36 -7.81
N ALA A 35 6.15 4.70 -6.81
CA ALA A 35 7.38 3.96 -6.50
C ALA A 35 7.11 2.49 -6.17
N GLY A 36 6.08 2.21 -5.37
CA GLY A 36 5.67 0.85 -5.03
C GLY A 36 5.10 0.08 -6.23
N GLY A 37 4.28 0.74 -7.05
CA GLY A 37 3.65 0.16 -8.24
C GLY A 37 4.62 -0.09 -9.40
N LEU A 38 5.75 0.62 -9.44
CA LEU A 38 6.75 0.44 -10.48
C LEU A 38 7.39 -0.95 -10.44
N ILE A 39 7.53 -1.54 -9.25
CA ILE A 39 8.12 -2.87 -9.07
C ILE A 39 7.34 -3.95 -9.84
N PRO A 40 6.03 -4.19 -9.58
CA PRO A 40 5.26 -5.17 -10.34
C PRO A 40 5.09 -4.79 -11.82
N PHE A 41 5.01 -3.49 -12.13
CA PHE A 41 4.90 -3.04 -13.51
C PHE A 41 6.13 -3.43 -14.34
N LEU A 42 7.33 -3.19 -13.83
CA LEU A 42 8.55 -3.61 -14.51
C LEU A 42 8.71 -5.13 -14.51
N ALA A 43 8.30 -5.80 -13.42
CA ALA A 43 8.35 -7.26 -13.32
C ALA A 43 7.51 -7.94 -14.42
N VAL A 44 6.28 -7.49 -14.66
CA VAL A 44 5.43 -8.06 -15.73
C VAL A 44 5.93 -7.68 -17.12
N LEU A 45 6.48 -6.47 -17.28
CA LEU A 45 6.93 -5.95 -18.58
C LEU A 45 8.14 -6.72 -19.14
N PHE A 46 9.07 -7.13 -18.28
CA PHE A 46 10.29 -7.84 -18.68
C PHE A 46 10.20 -9.37 -18.55
N ALA A 47 9.16 -9.89 -17.92
CA ALA A 47 9.01 -11.33 -17.75
C ALA A 47 8.58 -12.02 -19.07
N PRO A 48 9.07 -13.24 -19.36
CA PRO A 48 8.54 -14.05 -20.43
C PRO A 48 7.05 -14.33 -20.23
N ASN A 49 6.26 -14.37 -21.30
CA ASN A 49 4.80 -14.56 -21.22
C ASN A 49 4.38 -15.80 -20.39
N SER A 50 5.14 -16.89 -20.44
CA SER A 50 4.87 -18.12 -19.68
C SER A 50 5.11 -17.97 -18.17
N ALA A 51 5.93 -17.01 -17.75
CA ALA A 51 6.31 -16.78 -16.36
C ALA A 51 5.82 -15.44 -15.79
N ALA A 52 5.18 -14.59 -16.61
CA ALA A 52 4.81 -13.22 -16.25
C ALA A 52 4.03 -13.14 -14.93
N VAL A 53 2.98 -13.95 -14.78
CA VAL A 53 2.18 -13.99 -13.55
C VAL A 53 3.04 -14.37 -12.34
N LEU A 54 3.84 -15.42 -12.45
CA LEU A 54 4.68 -15.90 -11.35
C LEU A 54 5.72 -14.87 -10.93
N VAL A 55 6.42 -14.27 -11.90
CA VAL A 55 7.44 -13.24 -11.66
C VAL A 55 6.82 -12.01 -10.99
N THR A 56 5.66 -11.56 -11.46
CA THR A 56 4.94 -10.43 -10.86
C THR A 56 4.52 -10.74 -9.42
N VAL A 57 3.96 -11.92 -9.15
CA VAL A 57 3.56 -12.31 -7.79
C VAL A 57 4.77 -12.32 -6.85
N ILE A 58 5.89 -12.91 -7.26
CA ILE A 58 7.12 -12.94 -6.45
C ILE A 58 7.60 -11.50 -6.17
N ALA A 59 7.65 -10.65 -7.20
CA ALA A 59 8.07 -9.27 -7.06
C ALA A 59 7.19 -8.48 -6.07
N VAL A 60 5.87 -8.66 -6.14
CA VAL A 60 4.93 -8.03 -5.19
C VAL A 60 5.12 -8.56 -3.78
N VAL A 61 5.28 -9.88 -3.59
CA VAL A 61 5.49 -10.46 -2.26
C VAL A 61 6.76 -9.89 -1.61
N VAL A 62 7.85 -9.77 -2.36
CA VAL A 62 9.10 -9.16 -1.88
C VAL A 62 8.88 -7.69 -1.50
N ALA A 63 8.20 -6.91 -2.36
CA ALA A 63 7.89 -5.52 -2.08
C ALA A 63 7.00 -5.35 -0.83
N LEU A 64 5.96 -6.19 -0.67
CA LEU A 64 5.07 -6.19 0.49
C LEU A 64 5.78 -6.61 1.77
N ALA A 65 6.73 -7.56 1.69
CA ALA A 65 7.53 -7.95 2.84
C ALA A 65 8.42 -6.79 3.30
N ILE A 66 9.12 -6.13 2.37
CA ILE A 66 10.00 -4.98 2.68
C ILE A 66 9.20 -3.81 3.26
N THR A 67 8.08 -3.46 2.63
CA THR A 67 7.22 -2.35 3.08
C THR A 67 6.50 -2.66 4.40
N GLY A 68 6.02 -3.90 4.56
CA GLY A 68 5.41 -4.38 5.80
C GLY A 68 6.40 -4.38 6.98
N PHE A 69 7.64 -4.77 6.73
CA PHE A 69 8.71 -4.75 7.72
C PHE A 69 9.07 -3.31 8.10
N THR A 70 9.32 -2.46 7.10
CA THR A 70 9.70 -1.06 7.31
C THR A 70 8.61 -0.29 8.07
N SER A 71 7.34 -0.46 7.69
CA SER A 71 6.21 0.18 8.37
C SER A 71 6.04 -0.31 9.81
N ALA A 72 6.25 -1.60 10.08
CA ALA A 72 6.22 -2.14 11.43
C ALA A 72 7.34 -1.58 12.30
N ARG A 73 8.54 -1.44 11.73
CA ARG A 73 9.71 -0.88 12.43
C ARG A 73 9.48 0.57 12.81
N LEU A 74 8.99 1.38 11.88
CA LEU A 74 8.66 2.80 12.11
C LEU A 74 7.51 2.95 13.12
N GLY A 75 6.49 2.09 13.04
CA GLY A 75 5.33 2.09 13.94
C GLY A 75 5.53 1.35 15.26
N ARG A 76 6.72 0.81 15.55
CA ARG A 76 7.03 -0.03 16.73
C ARG A 76 6.05 -1.20 16.94
N ALA A 77 5.52 -1.74 15.84
CA ALA A 77 4.56 -2.85 15.84
C ALA A 77 5.27 -4.21 15.74
N PRO A 78 4.61 -5.34 16.10
CA PRO A 78 5.17 -6.68 15.91
C PRO A 78 5.45 -6.98 14.42
N GLU A 79 6.73 -6.99 14.04
CA GLU A 79 7.21 -7.04 12.65
C GLU A 79 6.62 -8.21 11.85
N GLY A 80 6.71 -9.43 12.38
CA GLY A 80 6.20 -10.63 11.68
C GLY A 80 4.69 -10.61 11.41
N ARG A 81 3.88 -10.09 12.35
CA ARG A 81 2.42 -10.01 12.18
C ARG A 81 2.04 -8.95 11.15
N ALA A 82 2.75 -7.82 11.16
CA ALA A 82 2.54 -6.74 10.20
C ALA A 82 2.90 -7.18 8.77
N VAL A 83 4.07 -7.84 8.61
CA VAL A 83 4.50 -8.41 7.32
C VAL A 83 3.49 -9.44 6.82
N ALA A 84 3.11 -10.42 7.66
CA ALA A 84 2.17 -11.46 7.27
C ALA A 84 0.81 -10.89 6.84
N ARG A 85 0.26 -9.93 7.60
CA ARG A 85 -0.98 -9.24 7.23
C ARG A 85 -0.85 -8.53 5.88
N ASN A 86 0.26 -7.84 5.64
CA ASN A 86 0.49 -7.09 4.41
C ASN A 86 0.57 -8.04 3.20
N VAL A 87 1.38 -9.10 3.31
CA VAL A 87 1.56 -10.08 2.25
C VAL A 87 0.26 -10.84 1.96
N VAL A 88 -0.45 -11.31 2.99
CA VAL A 88 -1.71 -12.04 2.81
C VAL A 88 -2.79 -11.16 2.19
N GLY A 89 -2.95 -9.92 2.66
CA GLY A 89 -3.91 -8.97 2.08
C GLY A 89 -3.59 -8.65 0.62
N GLY A 90 -2.31 -8.45 0.30
CA GLY A 90 -1.87 -8.21 -1.08
C GLY A 90 -2.06 -9.42 -2.00
N LEU A 91 -1.70 -10.62 -1.55
CA LEU A 91 -1.93 -11.85 -2.32
C LEU A 91 -3.43 -12.11 -2.55
N PHE A 92 -4.27 -11.87 -1.53
CA PHE A 92 -5.71 -11.98 -1.68
C PHE A 92 -6.25 -11.01 -2.73
N ALA A 93 -5.86 -9.73 -2.66
CA ALA A 93 -6.26 -8.73 -3.64
C ALA A 93 -5.81 -9.10 -5.06
N MET A 94 -4.56 -9.54 -5.24
CA MET A 94 -4.05 -10.00 -6.53
C MET A 94 -4.80 -11.22 -7.06
N GLY A 95 -5.12 -12.19 -6.19
CA GLY A 95 -5.90 -13.36 -6.57
C GLY A 95 -7.29 -12.98 -7.08
N VAL A 96 -7.98 -12.08 -6.38
CA VAL A 96 -9.29 -11.57 -6.80
C VAL A 96 -9.19 -10.84 -8.14
N THR A 97 -8.23 -9.93 -8.33
CA THR A 97 -8.11 -9.18 -9.58
C THR A 97 -7.73 -10.07 -10.75
N TYR A 98 -6.86 -11.07 -10.54
CA TYR A 98 -6.49 -12.05 -11.55
C TYR A 98 -7.69 -12.93 -11.96
N LEU A 99 -8.47 -13.42 -11.00
CA LEU A 99 -9.67 -14.21 -11.28
C LEU A 99 -10.71 -13.42 -12.06
N ILE A 100 -11.00 -12.18 -11.63
CA ILE A 100 -11.89 -11.29 -12.36
C ILE A 100 -11.38 -11.06 -13.78
N GLY A 101 -10.10 -10.70 -13.94
CA GLY A 101 -9.49 -10.49 -15.24
C GLY A 101 -9.57 -11.71 -16.15
N ASN A 102 -9.38 -12.92 -15.60
CA ASN A 102 -9.50 -14.16 -16.36
C ASN A 102 -10.95 -14.44 -16.78
N LEU A 103 -11.93 -14.28 -15.88
CA LEU A 103 -13.35 -14.50 -16.18
C LEU A 103 -13.86 -13.59 -17.30
N PHE A 104 -13.53 -12.29 -17.24
CA PHE A 104 -13.93 -11.33 -18.26
C PHE A 104 -13.07 -11.41 -19.53
N GLY A 105 -11.78 -11.71 -19.40
CA GLY A 105 -10.88 -11.94 -20.53
C GLY A 105 -11.33 -13.12 -21.40
N THR A 106 -11.83 -14.20 -20.79
CA THR A 106 -12.43 -15.32 -21.51
C THR A 106 -13.82 -15.03 -22.10
N ALA A 107 -14.52 -14.01 -21.59
CA ALA A 107 -15.86 -13.66 -22.05
C ALA A 107 -15.89 -12.64 -23.21
N ILE A 108 -14.79 -11.90 -23.40
CA ILE A 108 -14.64 -10.85 -24.43
C ILE A 108 -13.65 -11.29 -25.54
N SER A 109 -12.96 -12.42 -25.36
CA SER A 109 -12.04 -13.05 -26.32
C SER A 109 -12.75 -13.99 -27.30
#